data_AF-A0A955C579-F1
#
_entry.id   AF-A0A955C579-F1
#
_cell.length_a   1.000
_cell.length_b   1.000
_cell.length_c   1.000
_cell.angle_alpha   90.00
_cell.angle_beta   90.00
_cell.angle_gamma   90.00
#
_symmetry.space_group_name_H-M   'P 1'
#
loop_
_entity.id
_entity.type
_entity.pdbx_description
1 polymer ?
#
loop_
_entity_poly.entity_id
_entity_poly.type
_entity_poly.pdbx_seq_one_letter_code
_entity_poly.pdbx_strand_id
1 'polypeptide(L)'
;MSLSCSKSFTLIAFVLSVSAIAGCTGPSPWPDSPLYEPPTNDPNWQPPANKEQAIEEMAGHYAHYDVVAYQGATPNGPLSTFIISYGFTDLIIEGEELVQYDRFCHAEQKANQDFVSTFPDAATQAILPRSTVVEVREVDGEWTIFRPATPTLIGVDGNPDEPLTMDRNDPQINDADNDGRPGVTVFVTLFGFIKGEIYIARREIFQNDVTLYSDGSLRGSVTDDSEQFVIGASIGILDAPNDPDQFRDPGLNPIILIPIADEIDTCEELMANRDELFPPEPQFR
;
A
#
# COMPACT_ATOMS: atom_id res chain seq x y z
N MET A 1 -45.16 -30.73 70.53
CA MET A 1 -44.88 -31.75 69.47
C MET A 1 -44.92 -30.96 68.17
N SER A 2 -43.85 -30.65 67.45
CA SER A 2 -42.55 -31.28 67.25
C SER A 2 -41.46 -30.20 67.23
N LEU A 3 -40.29 -30.50 67.81
CA LEU A 3 -39.03 -29.77 67.69
C LEU A 3 -38.21 -30.42 66.58
N SER A 4 -37.56 -29.63 65.71
CA SER A 4 -36.20 -29.86 65.18
C SER A 4 -35.81 -28.70 64.24
N CYS A 5 -34.79 -27.87 64.53
CA CYS A 5 -33.35 -28.03 64.19
C CYS A 5 -33.11 -28.13 62.66
N SER A 6 -32.19 -27.41 61.99
CA SER A 6 -31.08 -26.54 62.42
C SER A 6 -30.54 -25.73 61.21
N LYS A 7 -29.62 -24.81 61.53
CA LYS A 7 -28.57 -24.17 60.71
C LYS A 7 -28.91 -22.90 59.93
N SER A 8 -28.53 -21.79 60.56
CA SER A 8 -27.96 -20.61 59.92
C SER A 8 -26.85 -21.00 58.93
N PHE A 9 -26.87 -20.40 57.75
CA PHE A 9 -25.67 -20.02 57.03
C PHE A 9 -25.94 -18.67 56.36
N THR A 10 -25.26 -17.65 56.87
CA THR A 10 -25.10 -16.35 56.25
C THR A 10 -24.46 -16.55 54.88
N LEU A 11 -25.20 -16.35 53.78
CA LEU A 11 -24.59 -16.23 52.47
C LEU A 11 -24.39 -14.74 52.19
N ILE A 12 -23.14 -14.32 52.35
CA ILE A 12 -22.63 -13.02 51.92
C ILE A 12 -22.87 -12.91 50.41
N ALA A 13 -23.66 -11.91 50.00
CA ALA A 13 -23.82 -11.55 48.61
C ALA A 13 -22.51 -10.93 48.10
N PHE A 14 -21.64 -11.75 47.53
CA PHE A 14 -20.56 -11.27 46.67
C PHE A 14 -21.18 -10.88 45.33
N VAL A 15 -21.53 -9.60 45.19
CA VAL A 15 -21.73 -8.99 43.87
C VAL A 15 -20.34 -8.90 43.24
N LEU A 16 -19.94 -9.95 42.51
CA LEU A 16 -18.88 -9.85 41.53
C LEU A 16 -19.42 -8.96 40.41
N SER A 17 -19.21 -7.65 40.54
CA SER A 17 -19.22 -6.74 39.40
C SER A 17 -18.10 -7.20 38.48
N VAL A 18 -18.42 -8.10 37.55
CA VAL A 18 -17.62 -8.30 36.36
C VAL A 18 -17.79 -7.01 35.56
N SER A 19 -16.94 -6.03 35.87
CA SER A 19 -16.64 -4.95 34.95
C SER A 19 -15.98 -5.62 33.76
N ALA A 20 -16.80 -6.09 32.81
CA ALA A 20 -16.33 -6.29 31.46
C ALA A 20 -15.88 -4.91 31.00
N ILE A 21 -14.58 -4.64 31.12
CA ILE A 21 -13.91 -3.60 30.36
C ILE A 21 -14.00 -4.11 28.92
N ALA A 22 -15.18 -3.98 28.31
CA ALA A 22 -15.28 -3.87 26.87
C ALA A 22 -14.64 -2.52 26.57
N GLY A 23 -13.31 -2.49 26.51
CA GLY A 23 -12.61 -1.41 25.85
C GLY A 23 -13.16 -1.43 24.44
N CYS A 24 -14.01 -0.46 24.11
CA CYS A 24 -14.28 -0.15 22.71
C CYS A 24 -12.94 0.29 22.15
N THR A 25 -12.16 -0.64 21.61
CA THR A 25 -11.00 -0.35 20.77
C THR A 25 -11.57 0.23 19.49
N GLY A 26 -11.87 1.53 19.54
CA GLY A 26 -12.25 2.28 18.35
C GLY A 26 -11.10 2.28 17.35
N PRO A 27 -11.39 2.53 16.07
CA PRO A 27 -10.37 2.65 15.05
C PRO A 27 -9.30 3.65 15.48
N SER A 28 -8.03 3.25 15.37
CA SER A 28 -6.90 4.14 15.65
C SER A 28 -6.89 5.32 14.67
N PRO A 29 -6.60 6.55 15.13
CA PRO A 29 -6.48 7.70 14.24
C PRO A 29 -5.28 7.57 13.31
N TRP A 30 -5.33 8.32 12.21
CA TRP A 30 -4.18 8.54 11.33
C TRP A 30 -2.98 9.10 12.13
N PRO A 31 -1.74 8.76 11.73
CA PRO A 31 -0.55 9.47 12.21
C PRO A 31 -0.54 10.92 11.70
N ASP A 32 0.42 11.71 12.17
CA ASP A 32 0.61 13.07 11.64
C ASP A 32 1.08 13.01 10.18
N SER A 33 0.68 14.02 9.41
CA SER A 33 1.17 14.29 8.05
C SER A 33 2.22 15.41 8.12
N PRO A 34 3.37 15.32 7.40
CA PRO A 34 3.76 14.19 6.55
C PRO A 34 4.28 12.98 7.35
N LEU A 35 4.21 11.79 6.76
CA LEU A 35 4.77 10.56 7.34
C LEU A 35 6.30 10.65 7.47
N TYR A 36 6.94 11.27 6.48
CA TYR A 36 8.39 11.39 6.38
C TYR A 36 8.77 12.80 5.94
N GLU A 37 9.73 13.38 6.64
CA GLU A 37 10.33 14.64 6.24
C GLU A 37 11.25 14.43 5.03
N PRO A 38 11.23 15.33 4.02
CA PRO A 38 12.19 15.28 2.93
C PRO A 38 13.62 15.53 3.44
N PRO A 39 14.66 15.01 2.76
CA PRO A 39 16.03 15.26 3.14
C PRO A 39 16.38 16.74 2.93
N THR A 40 17.30 17.23 3.75
CA THR A 40 17.85 18.58 3.55
C THR A 40 18.96 18.52 2.52
N ASN A 41 18.87 19.34 1.47
CA ASN A 41 19.90 19.43 0.45
C ASN A 41 21.25 19.92 1.03
N ASP A 42 22.36 19.35 0.56
CA ASP A 42 23.70 19.86 0.88
C ASP A 42 23.79 21.33 0.44
N PRO A 43 24.17 22.27 1.33
CA PRO A 43 24.28 23.69 0.99
C PRO A 43 25.29 24.00 -0.14
N ASN A 44 26.18 23.06 -0.47
CA ASN A 44 27.14 23.18 -1.58
C ASN A 44 26.66 22.47 -2.86
N TRP A 45 25.57 21.71 -2.80
CA TRP A 45 25.01 21.07 -3.99
C TRP A 45 24.62 22.14 -5.01
N GLN A 46 24.98 21.87 -6.27
CA GLN A 46 24.53 22.67 -7.39
C GLN A 46 23.48 21.84 -8.12
N PRO A 47 22.20 22.23 -8.06
CA PRO A 47 21.17 21.53 -8.81
C PRO A 47 21.47 21.62 -10.32
N PRO A 48 20.95 20.69 -11.13
CA PRO A 48 21.09 20.73 -12.58
C PRO A 48 20.74 22.11 -13.16
N ALA A 49 21.53 22.62 -14.09
CA ALA A 49 21.34 23.99 -14.61
C ALA A 49 20.27 24.08 -15.71
N ASN A 50 19.85 22.94 -16.26
CA ASN A 50 18.87 22.84 -17.33
C ASN A 50 18.27 21.42 -17.37
N LYS A 51 17.24 21.25 -18.20
CA LYS A 51 16.48 19.99 -18.31
C LYS A 51 17.33 18.79 -18.76
N GLU A 52 18.28 19.00 -19.66
CA GLU A 52 19.15 17.92 -20.16
C GLU A 52 20.02 17.37 -19.02
N GLN A 53 20.64 18.26 -18.24
CA GLN A 53 21.39 17.87 -17.04
C GLN A 53 20.49 17.25 -15.97
N ALA A 54 19.24 17.69 -15.83
CA ALA A 54 18.30 17.09 -14.89
C ALA A 54 17.92 15.67 -15.29
N ILE A 55 17.68 15.42 -16.58
CA ILE A 55 17.45 14.08 -17.13
C ILE A 55 18.66 13.17 -16.85
N GLU A 56 19.88 13.66 -17.10
CA GLU A 56 21.10 12.90 -16.84
C GLU A 56 21.27 12.56 -15.35
N GLU A 57 20.99 13.51 -14.45
CA GLU A 57 21.13 13.33 -13.00
C GLU A 57 20.05 12.41 -12.40
N MET A 58 18.84 12.41 -12.97
CA MET A 58 17.72 11.58 -12.52
C MET A 58 17.68 10.19 -13.16
N ALA A 59 18.49 9.93 -14.19
CA ALA A 59 18.57 8.61 -14.80
C ALA A 59 19.33 7.65 -13.88
N GLY A 60 18.77 6.47 -13.63
CA GLY A 60 19.37 5.51 -12.72
C GLY A 60 18.45 4.36 -12.31
N HIS A 61 19.01 3.49 -11.47
CA HIS A 61 18.33 2.36 -10.83
C HIS A 61 18.02 2.72 -9.37
N TYR A 62 16.74 2.61 -8.99
CA TYR A 62 16.25 3.03 -7.69
C TYR A 62 15.56 1.90 -6.94
N ALA A 63 15.85 1.78 -5.65
CA ALA A 63 14.97 1.10 -4.73
C ALA A 63 13.70 1.95 -4.55
N HIS A 64 12.55 1.35 -4.78
CA HIS A 64 11.24 1.97 -4.70
C HIS A 64 10.59 1.65 -3.36
N TYR A 65 10.10 2.68 -2.68
CA TYR A 65 9.19 2.59 -1.56
C TYR A 65 8.06 3.60 -1.72
N ASP A 66 6.82 3.14 -1.66
CA ASP A 66 5.67 4.03 -1.60
C ASP A 66 4.67 3.59 -0.53
N VAL A 67 3.89 4.57 -0.07
CA VAL A 67 2.76 4.35 0.81
C VAL A 67 1.55 5.00 0.18
N VAL A 68 0.42 4.30 0.20
CA VAL A 68 -0.87 4.83 -0.21
C VAL A 68 -1.86 4.66 0.93
N ALA A 69 -2.40 5.78 1.39
CA ALA A 69 -3.42 5.83 2.41
C ALA A 69 -4.81 5.70 1.77
N TYR A 70 -5.63 4.79 2.26
CA TYR A 70 -7.02 4.62 1.84
C TYR A 70 -7.99 4.77 3.00
N GLN A 71 -9.20 5.21 2.67
CA GLN A 71 -10.32 5.31 3.59
C GLN A 71 -11.51 4.49 3.07
N GLY A 72 -12.20 3.83 3.98
CA GLY A 72 -13.39 3.05 3.71
C GLY A 72 -14.25 2.88 4.95
N ALA A 73 -15.14 1.90 4.91
CA ALA A 73 -16.00 1.58 6.04
C ALA A 73 -16.17 0.07 6.19
N THR A 74 -16.33 -0.36 7.43
CA THR A 74 -16.63 -1.74 7.82
C THR A 74 -17.81 -1.72 8.80
N PRO A 75 -18.38 -2.88 9.16
CA PRO A 75 -19.33 -2.95 10.26
C PRO A 75 -18.77 -2.43 11.60
N ASN A 76 -17.44 -2.38 11.77
CA ASN A 76 -16.77 -1.89 12.97
C ASN A 76 -16.50 -0.38 12.96
N GLY A 77 -16.91 0.33 11.90
CA GLY A 77 -16.72 1.77 11.74
C GLY A 77 -15.80 2.13 10.57
N PRO A 78 -15.29 3.38 10.54
CA PRO A 78 -14.34 3.84 9.53
C PRO A 78 -13.12 2.93 9.47
N LEU A 79 -12.72 2.58 8.25
CA LEU A 79 -11.50 1.84 7.98
C LEU A 79 -10.49 2.80 7.38
N SER A 80 -9.32 2.85 7.99
CA SER A 80 -8.14 3.51 7.45
C SER A 80 -7.09 2.45 7.21
N THR A 81 -6.51 2.45 6.03
CA THR A 81 -5.45 1.51 5.67
C THR A 81 -4.29 2.20 5.00
N PHE A 82 -3.09 1.68 5.23
CA PHE A 82 -1.93 1.92 4.40
C PHE A 82 -1.67 0.67 3.57
N ILE A 83 -1.46 0.85 2.28
CA ILE A 83 -0.73 -0.11 1.44
C ILE A 83 0.68 0.44 1.29
N ILE A 84 1.67 -0.40 1.58
CA ILE A 84 3.08 -0.05 1.53
C ILE A 84 3.71 -0.97 0.50
N SER A 85 4.32 -0.42 -0.53
CA SER A 85 4.89 -1.21 -1.63
C SER A 85 6.39 -1.03 -1.69
N TYR A 86 7.07 -2.12 -2.03
CA TYR A 86 8.51 -2.16 -2.25
C TYR A 86 8.78 -2.70 -3.65
N GLY A 87 9.78 -2.15 -4.32
CA GLY A 87 10.17 -2.60 -5.65
C GLY A 87 11.37 -1.87 -6.20
N PHE A 88 11.43 -1.78 -7.51
CA PHE A 88 12.43 -1.04 -8.25
C PHE A 88 11.77 -0.07 -9.21
N THR A 89 12.42 1.09 -9.38
CA THR A 89 12.12 2.02 -10.45
C THR A 89 13.39 2.28 -11.23
N ASP A 90 13.35 2.02 -12.53
CA ASP A 90 14.42 2.39 -13.47
C ASP A 90 13.99 3.62 -14.26
N LEU A 91 14.86 4.63 -14.29
CA LEU A 91 14.73 5.81 -15.11
C LEU A 91 15.80 5.76 -16.20
N ILE A 92 15.39 5.43 -17.42
CA ILE A 92 16.31 5.18 -18.54
C ILE A 92 16.13 6.27 -19.59
N ILE A 93 17.26 6.79 -20.08
CA ILE A 93 17.26 7.76 -21.18
C ILE A 93 17.07 7.00 -22.51
N GLU A 94 15.94 7.23 -23.17
CA GLU A 94 15.65 6.71 -24.51
C GLU A 94 15.53 7.88 -25.49
N GLY A 95 16.60 8.12 -26.25
CA GLY A 95 16.67 9.30 -27.12
C GLY A 95 16.82 10.59 -26.30
N GLU A 96 15.82 11.47 -26.37
CA GLU A 96 15.77 12.73 -25.59
C GLU A 96 14.77 12.65 -24.41
N GLU A 97 14.16 11.49 -24.22
CA GLU A 97 13.10 11.26 -23.22
C GLU A 97 13.63 10.42 -22.05
N LEU A 98 13.11 10.67 -20.85
CA LEU A 98 13.32 9.82 -19.69
C LEU A 98 12.11 8.87 -19.58
N VAL A 99 12.38 7.57 -19.56
CA VAL A 99 11.36 6.53 -19.53
C VAL A 99 11.45 5.78 -18.21
N GLN A 100 10.30 5.65 -17.54
CA GLN A 100 10.19 4.95 -16.27
C GLN A 100 9.75 3.50 -16.48
N TYR A 101 10.42 2.57 -15.80
CA TYR A 101 10.05 1.16 -15.67
C TYR A 101 9.90 0.83 -14.18
N ASP A 102 8.84 0.13 -13.82
CA ASP A 102 8.56 -0.23 -12.43
C ASP A 102 8.46 -1.76 -12.29
N ARG A 103 9.04 -2.30 -11.21
CA ARG A 103 8.93 -3.72 -10.84
C ARG A 103 8.61 -3.82 -9.35
N PHE A 104 7.43 -4.32 -9.02
CA PHE A 104 7.03 -4.51 -7.63
C PHE A 104 7.53 -5.85 -7.08
N CYS A 105 7.93 -5.86 -5.81
CA CYS A 105 8.52 -7.01 -5.14
C CYS A 105 7.67 -7.51 -3.96
N HIS A 106 7.19 -6.60 -3.13
CA HIS A 106 6.49 -6.91 -1.89
C HIS A 106 5.48 -5.80 -1.54
N ALA A 107 4.39 -6.17 -0.88
CA ALA A 107 3.44 -5.20 -0.33
C ALA A 107 2.97 -5.59 1.07
N GLU A 108 2.88 -4.60 1.95
CA GLU A 108 2.31 -4.73 3.29
C GLU A 108 1.01 -3.93 3.38
N GLN A 109 0.03 -4.48 4.10
CA GLN A 109 -1.18 -3.74 4.45
C GLN A 109 -1.24 -3.52 5.95
N LYS A 110 -1.43 -2.25 6.34
CA LYS A 110 -1.73 -1.89 7.73
C LYS A 110 -3.11 -1.31 7.83
N ALA A 111 -3.85 -1.70 8.85
CA ALA A 111 -5.19 -1.22 9.11
C ALA A 111 -5.30 -0.65 10.53
N ASN A 112 -6.20 0.31 10.72
CA ASN A 112 -6.51 0.85 12.04
C ASN A 112 -7.52 -0.01 12.83
N GLN A 113 -7.73 -1.25 12.42
CA GLN A 113 -8.65 -2.20 13.03
C GLN A 113 -7.96 -3.56 13.24
N ASP A 114 -8.53 -4.40 14.12
CA ASP A 114 -7.98 -5.69 14.52
C ASP A 114 -8.23 -6.81 13.48
N PHE A 115 -7.58 -6.67 12.32
CA PHE A 115 -7.39 -7.74 11.37
C PHE A 115 -5.99 -7.64 10.76
N VAL A 116 -5.51 -8.79 10.28
CA VAL A 116 -4.29 -8.87 9.50
C VAL A 116 -4.67 -9.32 8.11
N SER A 117 -4.14 -8.66 7.10
CA SER A 117 -4.18 -9.11 5.72
C SER A 117 -2.76 -9.35 5.21
N THR A 118 -2.63 -10.28 4.29
CA THR A 118 -1.37 -10.61 3.65
C THR A 118 -1.62 -10.69 2.16
N PHE A 119 -0.90 -9.87 1.41
CA PHE A 119 -0.85 -9.92 -0.04
C PHE A 119 0.45 -10.63 -0.45
N PRO A 120 0.39 -11.84 -1.03
CA PRO A 120 1.59 -12.61 -1.34
C PRO A 120 2.50 -11.88 -2.34
N ASP A 121 3.81 -12.08 -2.22
CA ASP A 121 4.79 -11.54 -3.18
C ASP A 121 4.48 -11.93 -4.62
N ALA A 122 3.97 -13.14 -4.86
CA ALA A 122 3.53 -13.57 -6.20
C ALA A 122 2.39 -12.71 -6.76
N ALA A 123 1.46 -12.26 -5.91
CA ALA A 123 0.38 -11.36 -6.29
C ALA A 123 0.90 -9.93 -6.52
N THR A 124 1.82 -9.45 -5.67
CA THR A 124 2.49 -8.16 -5.88
C THR A 124 3.28 -8.15 -7.20
N GLN A 125 4.05 -9.19 -7.47
CA GLN A 125 4.90 -9.33 -8.66
C GLN A 125 4.09 -9.59 -9.93
N ALA A 126 2.82 -9.99 -9.82
CA ALA A 126 1.90 -10.08 -10.95
C ALA A 126 1.42 -8.70 -11.44
N ILE A 127 1.67 -7.62 -10.67
CA ILE A 127 1.44 -6.25 -11.12
C ILE A 127 2.58 -5.88 -12.07
N LEU A 128 2.27 -5.73 -13.35
CA LEU A 128 3.25 -5.42 -14.41
C LEU A 128 2.91 -4.09 -15.09
N PRO A 129 3.33 -2.95 -14.51
CA PRO A 129 3.06 -1.64 -15.10
C PRO A 129 3.67 -1.49 -16.48
N ARG A 130 2.97 -0.77 -17.36
CA ARG A 130 3.54 -0.31 -18.62
C ARG A 130 4.63 0.72 -18.33
N SER A 131 5.73 0.67 -19.10
CA SER A 131 6.68 1.78 -19.11
C SER A 131 6.02 3.04 -19.66
N THR A 132 6.50 4.19 -19.21
CA THR A 132 5.95 5.48 -19.65
C THR A 132 7.03 6.55 -19.71
N VAL A 133 6.89 7.45 -20.67
CA VAL A 133 7.70 8.67 -20.71
C VAL A 133 7.26 9.57 -19.57
N VAL A 134 8.23 10.05 -18.78
CA VAL A 134 7.96 10.98 -17.69
C VAL A 134 8.27 12.42 -18.09
N GLU A 135 7.58 13.36 -17.46
CA GLU A 135 7.83 14.78 -17.67
C GLU A 135 8.83 15.32 -16.64
N VAL A 136 10.05 15.62 -17.09
CA VAL A 136 11.03 16.37 -16.29
C VAL A 136 10.79 17.87 -16.44
N ARG A 137 10.59 18.55 -15.30
CA ARG A 137 10.25 19.97 -15.22
C ARG A 137 10.91 20.64 -14.00
N GLU A 138 11.03 21.97 -14.06
CA GLU A 138 11.45 22.78 -12.91
C GLU A 138 10.22 23.41 -12.27
N VAL A 139 10.02 23.20 -10.96
CA VAL A 139 8.93 23.73 -10.17
C VAL A 139 9.53 24.44 -8.97
N ASP A 140 9.27 25.75 -8.83
CA ASP A 140 9.75 26.56 -7.71
C ASP A 140 11.28 26.51 -7.46
N GLY A 141 12.06 26.26 -8.53
CA GLY A 141 13.52 26.14 -8.46
C GLY A 141 14.03 24.74 -8.15
N GLU A 142 13.15 23.74 -8.08
CA GLU A 142 13.47 22.34 -7.86
C GLU A 142 13.16 21.52 -9.12
N TRP A 143 14.00 20.54 -9.45
CA TRP A 143 13.74 19.64 -10.56
C TRP A 143 12.84 18.51 -10.11
N THR A 144 11.73 18.33 -10.83
CA THR A 144 10.73 17.31 -10.54
C THR A 144 10.45 16.44 -11.76
N ILE A 145 10.07 15.19 -11.48
CA ILE A 145 9.50 14.25 -12.43
C ILE A 145 8.02 14.16 -12.14
N PHE A 146 7.22 14.33 -13.20
CA PHE A 146 5.83 13.92 -13.21
C PHE A 146 5.66 12.65 -14.04
N ARG A 147 5.22 11.57 -13.40
CA ARG A 147 4.88 10.31 -14.06
C ARG A 147 3.37 10.26 -14.29
N PRO A 148 2.86 10.24 -15.54
CA PRO A 148 1.43 10.17 -15.81
C PRO A 148 0.83 8.82 -15.37
N ALA A 149 -0.49 8.79 -15.23
CA ALA A 149 -1.23 7.57 -14.92
C ALA A 149 -0.99 6.47 -15.97
N THR A 150 -0.65 5.26 -15.52
CA THR A 150 -0.50 4.07 -16.37
C THR A 150 -1.43 2.95 -15.88
N PRO A 151 -2.72 2.97 -16.26
CA PRO A 151 -3.64 1.90 -15.91
C PRO A 151 -3.05 0.52 -16.22
N THR A 152 -3.14 -0.40 -15.25
CA THR A 152 -2.59 -1.76 -15.31
C THR A 152 -3.61 -2.73 -14.72
N LEU A 153 -3.97 -3.78 -15.45
CA LEU A 153 -4.92 -4.78 -14.95
C LEU A 153 -4.19 -5.91 -14.23
N ILE A 154 -4.80 -6.41 -13.16
CA ILE A 154 -4.35 -7.61 -12.43
C ILE A 154 -5.57 -8.45 -12.06
N GLY A 155 -5.46 -9.77 -12.26
CA GLY A 155 -6.56 -10.70 -12.01
C GLY A 155 -7.69 -10.66 -13.06
N VAL A 156 -7.51 -9.89 -14.12
CA VAL A 156 -8.43 -9.78 -15.26
C VAL A 156 -7.66 -9.34 -16.51
N ASP A 157 -7.99 -9.90 -17.66
CA ASP A 157 -7.50 -9.45 -18.96
C ASP A 157 -8.36 -8.30 -19.51
N GLY A 158 -7.88 -7.60 -20.53
CA GLY A 158 -8.70 -6.61 -21.25
C GLY A 158 -7.93 -5.36 -21.65
N ASN A 159 -8.70 -4.29 -21.89
CA ASN A 159 -8.13 -2.98 -22.16
C ASN A 159 -7.94 -2.22 -20.82
N PRO A 160 -6.70 -1.94 -20.40
CA PRO A 160 -6.46 -1.25 -19.13
C PRO A 160 -6.99 0.19 -19.12
N ASP A 161 -7.27 0.80 -20.27
CA ASP A 161 -7.80 2.16 -20.33
C ASP A 161 -9.35 2.20 -20.17
N GLU A 162 -10.00 1.05 -20.07
CA GLU A 162 -11.44 0.91 -19.78
C GLU A 162 -11.69 0.61 -18.29
N PRO A 163 -12.89 0.96 -17.75
CA PRO A 163 -13.24 0.63 -16.37
C PRO A 163 -13.22 -0.88 -16.09
N LEU A 164 -12.89 -1.24 -14.86
CA LEU A 164 -12.88 -2.61 -14.38
C LEU A 164 -14.28 -3.25 -14.45
N THR A 165 -14.32 -4.49 -14.92
CA THR A 165 -15.55 -5.29 -14.90
C THR A 165 -16.01 -5.56 -13.46
N MET A 166 -17.32 -5.62 -13.25
CA MET A 166 -17.95 -5.98 -11.97
C MET A 166 -18.79 -7.26 -12.09
N ASP A 167 -18.68 -7.98 -13.21
CA ASP A 167 -19.32 -9.28 -13.41
C ASP A 167 -18.41 -10.40 -12.88
N ARG A 168 -18.91 -11.14 -11.90
CA ARG A 168 -18.19 -12.29 -11.30
C ARG A 168 -17.98 -13.44 -12.27
N ASN A 169 -18.73 -13.48 -13.38
CA ASN A 169 -18.61 -14.49 -14.41
C ASN A 169 -17.95 -13.97 -15.68
N ASP A 170 -17.28 -12.80 -15.60
CA ASP A 170 -16.54 -12.27 -16.73
C ASP A 170 -15.49 -13.28 -17.19
N PRO A 171 -15.52 -13.75 -18.46
CA PRO A 171 -14.56 -14.73 -18.96
C PRO A 171 -13.12 -14.19 -19.03
N GLN A 172 -12.91 -12.88 -18.83
CA GLN A 172 -11.58 -12.27 -18.77
C GLN A 172 -10.94 -12.38 -17.39
N ILE A 173 -11.68 -12.80 -16.35
CA ILE A 173 -11.08 -13.08 -15.03
C ILE A 173 -10.07 -14.22 -15.19
N ASN A 174 -8.85 -13.99 -14.74
CA ASN A 174 -7.72 -14.91 -14.86
C ASN A 174 -7.05 -15.14 -13.50
N ASP A 175 -6.16 -16.12 -13.42
CA ASP A 175 -5.35 -16.44 -12.24
C ASP A 175 -3.98 -15.79 -12.41
N ALA A 176 -3.83 -14.56 -11.92
CA ALA A 176 -2.65 -13.74 -12.23
C ALA A 176 -1.42 -14.12 -11.41
N ASP A 177 -1.60 -14.63 -10.19
CA ASP A 177 -0.54 -15.08 -9.28
C ASP A 177 -0.28 -16.60 -9.35
N ASN A 178 -1.01 -17.32 -10.20
CA ASN A 178 -0.89 -18.76 -10.47
C ASN A 178 -1.13 -19.63 -9.23
N ASP A 179 -2.04 -19.20 -8.35
CA ASP A 179 -2.38 -19.92 -7.11
C ASP A 179 -3.59 -20.88 -7.28
N GLY A 180 -4.20 -20.89 -8.47
CA GLY A 180 -5.37 -21.69 -8.82
C GLY A 180 -6.71 -21.03 -8.47
N ARG A 181 -6.73 -19.75 -8.09
CA ARG A 181 -7.92 -18.96 -7.76
C ARG A 181 -8.18 -17.90 -8.84
N PRO A 182 -9.44 -17.42 -8.97
CA PRO A 182 -9.70 -16.29 -9.85
C PRO A 182 -9.10 -15.01 -9.27
N GLY A 183 -8.57 -14.14 -10.12
CA GLY A 183 -7.97 -12.88 -9.72
C GLY A 183 -6.57 -13.06 -9.15
N VAL A 184 -6.35 -12.43 -8.01
CA VAL A 184 -5.26 -12.70 -7.05
C VAL A 184 -5.84 -12.88 -5.65
N THR A 185 -5.11 -13.61 -4.79
CA THR A 185 -5.60 -13.96 -3.46
C THR A 185 -5.02 -13.07 -2.37
N VAL A 186 -5.91 -12.42 -1.60
CA VAL A 186 -5.60 -11.76 -0.33
C VAL A 186 -5.95 -12.70 0.82
N PHE A 187 -4.99 -12.98 1.70
CA PHE A 187 -5.24 -13.76 2.92
C PHE A 187 -5.65 -12.82 4.04
N VAL A 188 -6.71 -13.15 4.78
CA VAL A 188 -7.21 -12.32 5.89
C VAL A 188 -7.35 -13.15 7.15
N THR A 189 -6.85 -12.63 8.27
CA THR A 189 -7.04 -13.16 9.61
C THR A 189 -7.81 -12.14 10.45
N LEU A 190 -9.08 -12.43 10.75
CA LEU A 190 -9.93 -11.61 11.62
C LEU A 190 -9.79 -12.06 13.07
N PHE A 191 -9.69 -11.09 14.00
CA PHE A 191 -9.63 -11.31 15.45
C PHE A 191 -8.53 -12.30 15.89
N GLY A 192 -7.49 -12.50 15.07
CA GLY A 192 -6.37 -13.40 15.34
C GLY A 192 -6.62 -14.90 15.13
N PHE A 193 -7.82 -15.34 14.74
CA PHE A 193 -8.11 -16.78 14.58
C PHE A 193 -9.03 -17.16 13.41
N ILE A 194 -9.84 -16.25 12.88
CA ILE A 194 -10.71 -16.55 11.72
C ILE A 194 -9.90 -16.28 10.45
N LYS A 195 -9.54 -17.34 9.73
CA LYS A 195 -8.78 -17.23 8.48
C LYS A 195 -9.72 -17.31 7.28
N GLY A 196 -9.48 -16.46 6.29
CA GLY A 196 -10.20 -16.45 5.03
C GLY A 196 -9.32 -15.94 3.89
N GLU A 197 -9.86 -16.02 2.69
CA GLU A 197 -9.26 -15.64 1.41
C GLU A 197 -10.25 -14.69 0.73
N ILE A 198 -9.75 -13.62 0.12
CA ILE A 198 -10.51 -12.74 -0.78
C ILE A 198 -9.85 -12.85 -2.16
N TYR A 199 -10.67 -13.01 -3.18
CA TYR A 199 -10.25 -13.08 -4.56
C TYR A 199 -10.58 -11.75 -5.22
N ILE A 200 -9.57 -11.03 -5.71
CA ILE A 200 -9.74 -9.69 -6.26
C ILE A 200 -9.20 -9.58 -7.68
N ALA A 201 -9.85 -8.75 -8.48
CA ALA A 201 -9.25 -8.13 -9.66
C ALA A 201 -9.04 -6.65 -9.37
N ARG A 202 -8.00 -6.04 -9.93
CA ARG A 202 -7.75 -4.60 -9.81
C ARG A 202 -7.37 -3.99 -11.15
N ARG A 203 -7.63 -2.70 -11.24
CA ARG A 203 -7.08 -1.81 -12.25
C ARG A 203 -6.25 -0.76 -11.49
N GLU A 204 -4.94 -0.93 -11.50
CA GLU A 204 -4.00 -0.05 -10.82
C GLU A 204 -3.78 1.23 -11.64
N ILE A 205 -4.06 2.41 -11.08
CA ILE A 205 -4.00 3.71 -11.77
C ILE A 205 -3.13 4.67 -10.94
N PHE A 206 -1.82 4.41 -10.97
CA PHE A 206 -0.84 5.22 -10.25
C PHE A 206 -0.29 6.36 -11.09
N GLN A 207 -0.22 7.53 -10.47
CA GLN A 207 0.50 8.71 -10.91
C GLN A 207 1.39 9.19 -9.76
N ASN A 208 2.55 9.77 -10.04
CA ASN A 208 3.36 10.38 -9.00
C ASN A 208 4.07 11.65 -9.48
N ASP A 209 4.44 12.47 -8.50
CA ASP A 209 5.34 13.59 -8.67
C ASP A 209 6.47 13.43 -7.66
N VAL A 210 7.73 13.51 -8.12
CA VAL A 210 8.92 13.37 -7.28
C VAL A 210 9.93 14.46 -7.56
N THR A 211 10.58 14.95 -6.51
CA THR A 211 11.60 15.99 -6.56
C THR A 211 12.99 15.39 -6.36
N LEU A 212 13.98 15.88 -7.11
CA LEU A 212 15.39 15.51 -6.98
C LEU A 212 16.04 16.22 -5.80
N TYR A 213 16.72 15.44 -4.96
CA TYR A 213 17.50 15.92 -3.83
C TYR A 213 19.01 15.71 -4.04
N SER A 214 19.82 16.42 -3.26
CA SER A 214 21.28 16.42 -3.38
C SER A 214 21.96 15.07 -3.09
N ASP A 215 21.24 14.15 -2.43
CA ASP A 215 21.69 12.78 -2.18
C ASP A 215 21.38 11.84 -3.37
N GLY A 216 20.83 12.38 -4.46
CA GLY A 216 20.39 11.63 -5.63
C GLY A 216 19.03 10.95 -5.47
N SER A 217 18.40 11.04 -4.29
CA SER A 217 17.06 10.48 -4.09
C SER A 217 15.99 11.31 -4.80
N LEU A 218 14.92 10.63 -5.21
CA LEU A 218 13.72 11.26 -5.72
C LEU A 218 12.59 11.02 -4.73
N ARG A 219 11.94 12.08 -4.25
CA ARG A 219 10.86 11.94 -3.25
C ARG A 219 9.69 12.84 -3.55
N GLY A 220 8.50 12.36 -3.23
CA GLY A 220 7.28 13.13 -3.39
C GLY A 220 6.06 12.32 -3.00
N SER A 221 5.01 12.35 -3.82
CA SER A 221 3.74 11.71 -3.47
C SER A 221 3.09 10.96 -4.63
N VAL A 222 2.33 9.93 -4.27
CA VAL A 222 1.50 9.14 -5.17
C VAL A 222 0.06 9.66 -5.16
N THR A 223 -0.51 9.80 -6.34
CA THR A 223 -1.96 9.86 -6.55
C THR A 223 -2.40 8.50 -7.07
N ASP A 224 -3.37 7.90 -6.38
CA ASP A 224 -3.94 6.62 -6.77
C ASP A 224 -5.46 6.75 -7.00
N ASP A 225 -5.87 6.39 -8.21
CA ASP A 225 -7.26 6.34 -8.65
C ASP A 225 -7.67 4.91 -9.03
N SER A 226 -6.98 3.90 -8.48
CA SER A 226 -7.21 2.48 -8.75
C SER A 226 -8.63 2.02 -8.44
N GLU A 227 -9.05 1.00 -9.17
CA GLU A 227 -10.35 0.33 -8.99
C GLU A 227 -10.12 -1.10 -8.49
N GLN A 228 -10.97 -1.58 -7.57
CA GLN A 228 -10.94 -2.95 -7.07
C GLN A 228 -12.30 -3.64 -7.18
N PHE A 229 -12.25 -4.91 -7.60
CA PHE A 229 -13.41 -5.79 -7.67
C PHE A 229 -13.19 -7.04 -6.82
N VAL A 230 -14.06 -7.27 -5.84
CA VAL A 230 -14.12 -8.52 -5.08
C VAL A 230 -14.93 -9.55 -5.87
N ILE A 231 -14.20 -10.49 -6.48
CA ILE A 231 -14.76 -11.59 -7.28
C ILE A 231 -15.49 -12.58 -6.37
N GLY A 232 -14.88 -12.86 -5.21
CA GLY A 232 -15.45 -13.74 -4.19
C GLY A 232 -14.55 -13.89 -2.97
N ALA A 233 -14.94 -14.77 -2.05
CA ALA A 233 -14.16 -15.08 -0.87
C ALA A 233 -14.40 -16.51 -0.38
N SER A 234 -13.52 -17.03 0.46
CA SER A 234 -13.68 -18.35 1.07
C SER A 234 -14.73 -18.39 2.19
N ILE A 235 -15.11 -17.23 2.75
CA ILE A 235 -16.15 -17.09 3.77
C ILE A 235 -17.07 -15.91 3.46
N GLY A 236 -18.37 -16.06 3.71
CA GLY A 236 -19.39 -15.08 3.28
C GLY A 236 -19.29 -13.70 3.92
N ILE A 237 -18.62 -13.55 5.08
CA ILE A 237 -18.41 -12.23 5.69
C ILE A 237 -17.35 -11.39 4.94
N LEU A 238 -16.46 -12.05 4.20
CA LEU A 238 -15.42 -11.40 3.38
C LEU A 238 -15.89 -11.19 1.94
N ASP A 239 -16.98 -11.84 1.52
CA ASP A 239 -17.55 -11.71 0.18
C ASP A 239 -18.47 -10.47 0.11
N ALA A 240 -17.86 -9.30 0.23
CA ALA A 240 -18.52 -8.01 0.18
C ALA A 240 -17.80 -7.07 -0.79
N PRO A 241 -18.51 -6.16 -1.49
CA PRO A 241 -17.87 -5.12 -2.27
C PRO A 241 -16.91 -4.30 -1.41
N ASN A 242 -15.69 -4.08 -1.92
CA ASN A 242 -14.68 -3.27 -1.25
C ASN A 242 -13.80 -2.60 -2.32
N ASP A 243 -13.88 -1.28 -2.37
CA ASP A 243 -13.17 -0.42 -3.33
C ASP A 243 -12.91 0.92 -2.62
N PRO A 244 -11.90 0.98 -1.72
CA PRO A 244 -11.70 2.13 -0.86
C PRO A 244 -11.05 3.30 -1.63
N ASP A 245 -11.50 4.53 -1.34
CA ASP A 245 -10.92 5.74 -1.94
C ASP A 245 -9.57 6.08 -1.31
N GLN A 246 -8.63 6.59 -2.11
CA GLN A 246 -7.41 7.19 -1.58
C GLN A 246 -7.74 8.37 -0.65
N PHE A 247 -7.10 8.42 0.51
CA PHE A 247 -7.13 9.56 1.41
C PHE A 247 -6.25 10.69 0.86
N ARG A 248 -6.86 11.79 0.42
CA ARG A 248 -6.21 12.87 -0.35
C ARG A 248 -5.40 13.85 0.52
N ASP A 249 -4.45 13.32 1.27
CA ASP A 249 -3.38 14.07 1.94
C ASP A 249 -2.02 13.60 1.39
N PRO A 250 -1.31 14.39 0.58
CA PRO A 250 -0.04 13.99 -0.03
C PRO A 250 1.01 13.52 0.99
N GLY A 251 1.02 14.09 2.20
CA GLY A 251 1.97 13.70 3.23
C GLY A 251 1.70 12.32 3.83
N LEU A 252 0.52 11.74 3.59
CA LEU A 252 0.19 10.35 3.92
C LEU A 252 0.33 9.40 2.72
N ASN A 253 0.74 9.91 1.56
CA ASN A 253 0.94 9.12 0.34
C ASN A 253 2.36 9.27 -0.26
N PRO A 254 3.45 9.15 0.53
CA PRO A 254 4.80 9.37 0.05
C PRO A 254 5.26 8.31 -0.96
N ILE A 255 6.11 8.73 -1.90
CA ILE A 255 7.00 7.86 -2.68
C ILE A 255 8.45 8.30 -2.44
N ILE A 256 9.33 7.32 -2.29
CA ILE A 256 10.76 7.48 -2.03
C ILE A 256 11.51 6.54 -2.98
N LEU A 257 12.31 7.11 -3.86
CA LEU A 257 13.22 6.41 -4.74
C LEU A 257 14.64 6.67 -4.27
N ILE A 258 15.33 5.64 -3.81
CA ILE A 258 16.71 5.71 -3.33
C ILE A 258 17.63 5.15 -4.40
N PRO A 259 18.63 5.91 -4.91
CA PRO A 259 19.58 5.36 -5.87
C PRO A 259 20.35 4.22 -5.19
N ILE A 260 20.46 3.09 -5.88
CA ILE A 260 21.11 1.89 -5.38
C ILE A 260 22.17 1.41 -6.36
N ALA A 261 23.11 0.64 -5.86
CA ALA A 261 24.15 0.05 -6.68
C ALA A 261 23.60 -1.18 -7.44
N ASP A 262 24.19 -1.47 -8.60
CA ASP A 262 23.77 -2.57 -9.50
C ASP A 262 23.78 -3.96 -8.81
N GLU A 263 24.43 -4.10 -7.65
CA GLU A 263 24.43 -5.35 -6.89
C GLU A 263 23.12 -5.66 -6.14
N ILE A 264 22.21 -4.70 -6.00
CA ILE A 264 20.86 -4.92 -5.43
C ILE A 264 19.87 -4.96 -6.60
N ASP A 265 19.58 -6.15 -7.14
CA ASP A 265 18.69 -6.29 -8.32
C ASP A 265 17.66 -7.44 -8.17
N THR A 266 17.61 -8.06 -7.00
CA THR A 266 16.58 -9.07 -6.67
C THR A 266 15.64 -8.57 -5.58
N CYS A 267 14.41 -9.06 -5.60
CA CYS A 267 13.43 -8.74 -4.55
C CYS A 267 13.92 -9.21 -3.18
N GLU A 268 14.61 -10.35 -3.10
CA GLU A 268 15.21 -10.85 -1.87
C GLU A 268 16.29 -9.90 -1.33
N GLU A 269 17.17 -9.39 -2.20
CA GLU A 269 18.19 -8.42 -1.80
C GLU A 269 17.58 -7.09 -1.35
N LEU A 270 16.61 -6.56 -2.10
CA LEU A 270 15.89 -5.34 -1.72
C LEU A 270 15.28 -5.50 -0.33
N MET A 271 14.54 -6.59 -0.11
CA MET A 271 13.85 -6.82 1.15
C MET A 271 14.81 -7.08 2.31
N ALA A 272 15.99 -7.68 2.05
CA ALA A 272 17.04 -7.84 3.06
C ALA A 272 17.67 -6.51 3.49
N ASN A 273 17.65 -5.49 2.64
CA ASN A 273 18.24 -4.17 2.90
C ASN A 273 17.21 -3.07 3.21
N ARG A 274 15.90 -3.39 3.23
CA ARG A 274 14.82 -2.39 3.31
C ARG A 274 14.94 -1.44 4.51
N ASP A 275 15.35 -1.95 5.68
CA ASP A 275 15.44 -1.17 6.91
C ASP A 275 16.65 -0.20 6.91
N GLU A 276 17.62 -0.43 6.02
CA GLU A 276 18.76 0.47 5.78
C GLU A 276 18.43 1.51 4.71
N LEU A 277 17.59 1.15 3.73
CA LEU A 277 17.21 1.99 2.59
C LEU A 277 16.06 2.96 2.91
N PHE A 278 15.08 2.52 3.70
CA PHE A 278 13.81 3.22 3.87
C PHE A 278 13.51 3.57 5.32
N PRO A 279 12.70 4.63 5.56
CA PRO A 279 12.22 4.91 6.90
C PRO A 279 11.31 3.77 7.40
N PRO A 280 11.10 3.67 8.72
CA PRO A 280 10.14 2.72 9.25
C PRO A 280 8.75 2.92 8.66
N GLU A 281 8.09 1.82 8.33
CA GLU A 281 6.73 1.82 7.85
C GLU A 281 5.77 2.56 8.81
N PRO A 282 4.72 3.21 8.29
CA PRO A 282 3.79 3.96 9.11
C PRO A 282 3.05 3.05 10.10
N GLN A 283 2.58 3.64 11.20
CA GLN A 283 1.72 2.97 12.18
C GLN A 283 0.59 3.91 12.57
N PHE A 284 -0.59 3.34 12.82
CA PHE A 284 -1.71 4.06 13.40
C PHE A 284 -1.46 4.35 14.89
N ARG A 285 -2.05 5.42 15.42
CA ARG A 285 -1.82 5.91 16.79
C ARG A 285 -2.80 5.37 17.83
#